data_AF-A0AAV5FH62-F1
#
_entry.id   AF-A0AAV5FH62-F1
#
_cell.length_a   1.000
_cell.length_b   1.000
_cell.length_c   1.000
_cell.angle_alpha   90.00
_cell.angle_beta   90.00
_cell.angle_gamma   90.00
#
_symmetry.space_group_name_H-M   'P 1'
#
loop_
_entity.id
_entity.type
_entity.pdbx_description
1 polymer ?
#
loop_
_entity_poly.entity_id
_entity_poly.type
_entity_poly.pdbx_seq_one_letter_code
_entity_poly.pdbx_strand_id
1 'polypeptide(L)'
;MARTHGKALAAWEEELAEAKDNPPTDRHALQAAEFRGSWESLWSDDFGKFEDTTKIPSMRFTDNPAPLFTARVCHTVQIFSVRVAGDPNLKLTGPTRAVAMVCPVTFEVELAVKGASESEDKNLSYLAVELIRPTWGDSSLLIRDYTSKLSTLELTLGHIFYSVEATISVQVIGGSWHGYRCQFSACTESLNQEVLLLDSGDEEMPVTGDGRIELSRKVASVEHKGKLKVFVKAWHGDYLLLQDKVFIAKEAGRSHRKLDVGFCKFKITVAWSLVTVDYNPKKSLL
;
A
#
# COMPACT_ATOMS: atom_id res chain seq x y z
N MET A 1 -11.96 -31.71 3.52
CA MET A 1 -11.85 -30.23 3.57
C MET A 1 -13.18 -29.51 3.82
N ALA A 2 -14.36 -30.03 3.44
CA ALA A 2 -15.64 -29.36 3.72
C ALA A 2 -16.06 -29.33 5.21
N ARG A 3 -15.59 -30.29 6.02
CA ARG A 3 -16.00 -30.47 7.43
C ARG A 3 -15.39 -29.46 8.40
N THR A 4 -14.29 -28.82 8.02
CA THR A 4 -13.59 -27.81 8.83
C THR A 4 -14.15 -26.41 8.62
N HIS A 5 -14.66 -26.11 7.42
CA HIS A 5 -15.24 -24.80 7.09
C HIS A 5 -16.58 -24.57 7.81
N GLY A 6 -17.45 -25.59 7.89
CA GLY A 6 -18.74 -25.48 8.59
C GLY A 6 -18.63 -25.32 10.11
N LYS A 7 -17.58 -25.88 10.73
CA LYS A 7 -17.32 -25.70 12.16
C LYS A 7 -16.81 -24.30 12.49
N ALA A 8 -15.97 -23.74 11.61
CA ALA A 8 -15.49 -22.37 11.76
C ALA A 8 -16.65 -21.37 11.63
N LEU A 9 -17.56 -21.57 10.67
CA LEU A 9 -18.73 -20.71 10.48
C LEU A 9 -19.69 -20.74 11.67
N ALA A 10 -19.96 -21.93 12.23
CA ALA A 10 -20.87 -22.08 13.38
C ALA A 10 -20.29 -21.49 14.67
N ALA A 11 -18.98 -21.66 14.91
CA ALA A 11 -18.31 -21.01 16.04
C ALA A 11 -18.35 -19.49 15.90
N TRP A 12 -18.19 -18.98 14.66
CA TRP A 12 -18.36 -17.56 14.34
C TRP A 12 -19.78 -17.06 14.63
N GLU A 13 -20.80 -17.83 14.27
CA GLU A 13 -22.22 -17.48 14.52
C GLU A 13 -22.58 -17.46 16.00
N GLU A 14 -21.97 -18.33 16.81
CA GLU A 14 -22.15 -18.39 18.27
C GLU A 14 -21.46 -17.21 18.98
N GLU A 15 -20.19 -16.93 18.63
CA GLU A 15 -19.46 -15.74 19.12
C GLU A 15 -20.18 -14.43 18.74
N LEU A 16 -20.79 -14.39 17.54
CA LEU A 16 -21.63 -13.29 17.06
C LEU A 16 -22.87 -13.06 17.95
N ALA A 17 -23.52 -14.13 18.41
CA ALA A 17 -24.70 -14.05 19.26
C ALA A 17 -24.32 -13.57 20.66
N GLU A 18 -23.20 -14.07 21.20
CA GLU A 18 -22.71 -13.71 22.54
C GLU A 18 -22.22 -12.25 22.61
N ALA A 19 -21.55 -11.77 21.56
CA ALA A 19 -21.11 -10.37 21.44
C ALA A 19 -22.29 -9.37 21.31
N LYS A 20 -23.46 -9.83 20.85
CA LYS A 20 -24.67 -9.01 20.71
C LYS A 20 -25.34 -8.73 22.06
N ASP A 21 -25.29 -9.69 22.98
CA ASP A 21 -25.96 -9.61 24.28
C ASP A 21 -25.11 -8.93 25.37
N ASN A 22 -23.78 -8.91 25.21
CA ASN A 22 -22.87 -8.26 26.15
C ASN A 22 -21.71 -7.60 25.39
N PRO A 23 -21.92 -6.43 24.75
CA PRO A 23 -20.90 -5.83 23.90
C PRO A 23 -19.67 -5.53 24.75
N PRO A 24 -18.52 -6.19 24.50
CA PRO A 24 -17.26 -5.69 25.00
C PRO A 24 -17.14 -4.26 24.50
N THR A 25 -16.70 -3.34 25.34
CA THR A 25 -16.45 -1.96 24.91
C THR A 25 -15.33 -1.98 23.88
N ASP A 26 -15.69 -2.12 22.60
CA ASP A 26 -14.74 -2.11 21.48
C ASP A 26 -14.17 -0.71 21.37
N ARG A 27 -13.05 -0.53 22.06
CA ARG A 27 -12.33 0.74 22.14
C ARG A 27 -11.92 1.24 20.76
N HIS A 28 -11.58 0.34 19.83
CA HIS A 28 -11.18 0.75 18.50
C HIS A 28 -12.38 1.21 17.66
N ALA A 29 -13.53 0.55 17.77
CA ALA A 29 -14.75 1.00 17.12
C ALA A 29 -15.26 2.33 17.69
N LEU A 30 -15.13 2.55 19.00
CA LEU A 30 -15.44 3.84 19.62
C LEU A 30 -14.51 4.94 19.12
N GLN A 31 -13.20 4.70 19.12
CA GLN A 31 -12.22 5.65 18.60
C GLN A 31 -12.48 5.96 17.11
N ALA A 32 -12.84 4.95 16.32
CA ALA A 32 -13.20 5.13 14.91
C ALA A 32 -14.45 6.00 14.72
N ALA A 33 -15.49 5.81 15.53
CA ALA A 33 -16.72 6.57 15.45
C ALA A 33 -16.53 8.08 15.70
N GLU A 34 -15.59 8.44 16.57
CA GLU A 34 -15.28 9.84 16.88
C GLU A 34 -14.21 10.45 15.95
N PHE A 35 -13.43 9.60 15.27
CA PHE A 35 -12.24 10.01 14.54
C PHE A 35 -12.55 10.99 13.41
N ARG A 36 -13.50 10.66 12.52
CA ARG A 36 -13.82 11.52 11.37
C ARG A 36 -14.29 12.91 11.83
N GLY A 37 -15.17 12.99 12.83
CA GLY A 37 -15.62 14.25 13.39
C GLY A 37 -14.50 15.08 14.02
N SER A 38 -13.59 14.42 14.74
CA SER A 38 -12.41 15.07 15.32
C SER A 38 -11.46 15.60 14.26
N TRP A 39 -11.24 14.83 13.19
CA TRP A 39 -10.39 15.23 12.07
C TRP A 39 -11.00 16.43 11.33
N GLU A 40 -12.29 16.38 11.01
CA GLU A 40 -13.01 17.46 10.32
C GLU A 40 -12.95 18.75 11.14
N SER A 41 -13.12 18.66 12.46
CA SER A 41 -13.04 19.83 13.34
C SER A 41 -11.65 20.46 13.40
N LEU A 42 -10.58 19.68 13.24
CA LEU A 42 -9.21 20.16 13.42
C LEU A 42 -8.55 20.59 12.09
N TRP A 43 -8.90 19.93 10.99
CA TRP A 43 -8.09 19.95 9.76
C TRP A 43 -8.86 20.37 8.51
N SER A 44 -10.19 20.42 8.53
CA SER A 44 -10.97 20.67 7.31
C SER A 44 -10.71 22.03 6.67
N ASP A 45 -10.41 23.03 7.50
CA ASP A 45 -10.06 24.39 7.06
C ASP A 45 -8.75 24.44 6.27
N ASP A 46 -7.81 23.52 6.49
CA ASP A 46 -6.53 23.48 5.77
C ASP A 46 -6.52 22.44 4.63
N PHE A 47 -7.17 21.29 4.84
CA PHE A 47 -7.01 20.12 3.97
C PHE A 47 -8.26 19.72 3.16
N GLY A 48 -9.41 20.35 3.40
CA GLY A 48 -10.68 19.96 2.78
C GLY A 48 -11.42 18.92 3.61
N LYS A 49 -12.42 18.26 3.03
CA LYS A 49 -13.19 17.23 3.75
C LYS A 49 -12.33 15.99 3.98
N PHE A 50 -12.65 15.21 4.99
CA PHE A 50 -11.95 13.96 5.31
C PHE A 50 -11.98 12.97 4.13
N GLU A 51 -13.13 12.89 3.46
CA GLU A 51 -13.34 12.03 2.29
C GLU A 51 -12.62 12.54 1.02
N ASP A 52 -12.05 13.75 1.05
CA ASP A 52 -11.33 14.29 -0.11
C ASP A 52 -10.01 13.52 -0.31
N THR A 53 -9.86 12.91 -1.48
CA THR A 53 -8.58 12.31 -1.87
C THR A 53 -7.54 13.40 -2.16
N THR A 54 -6.31 13.19 -1.69
CA THR A 54 -5.21 14.12 -1.96
C THR A 54 -5.02 14.35 -3.46
N LYS A 55 -4.98 15.63 -3.87
CA LYS A 55 -4.71 16.05 -5.26
C LYS A 55 -3.22 16.07 -5.59
N ILE A 56 -2.37 15.72 -4.63
CA ILE A 56 -0.91 15.70 -4.81
C ILE A 56 -0.57 14.42 -5.60
N PRO A 57 -0.03 14.52 -6.82
CA PRO A 57 0.36 13.35 -7.58
C PRO A 57 1.66 12.73 -7.01
N SER A 58 1.88 11.45 -7.30
CA SER A 58 3.24 10.89 -7.24
C SER A 58 4.16 11.56 -8.27
N MET A 59 5.47 11.40 -8.11
CA MET A 59 6.50 11.97 -9.00
C MET A 59 6.49 13.50 -9.10
N ARG A 60 5.80 14.21 -8.19
CA ARG A 60 5.60 15.68 -8.26
C ARG A 60 6.90 16.46 -8.48
N PHE A 61 7.98 16.00 -7.87
CA PHE A 61 9.30 16.65 -7.88
C PHE A 61 10.35 15.83 -8.63
N THR A 62 9.93 15.00 -9.59
CA THR A 62 10.87 14.21 -10.40
C THR A 62 11.61 15.07 -11.42
N ASP A 63 10.91 15.94 -12.13
CA ASP A 63 11.48 16.75 -13.22
C ASP A 63 11.85 18.15 -12.79
N ASN A 64 11.04 18.72 -11.90
CA ASN A 64 11.22 20.07 -11.41
C ASN A 64 11.61 20.02 -9.93
N PRO A 65 12.54 20.88 -9.49
CA PRO A 65 12.92 20.94 -8.08
C PRO A 65 11.71 21.31 -7.22
N ALA A 66 11.67 20.77 -6.01
CA ALA A 66 10.66 21.17 -5.04
C ALA A 66 10.89 22.64 -4.62
N PRO A 67 9.83 23.46 -4.54
CA PRO A 67 9.92 24.74 -3.85
C PRO A 67 10.44 24.55 -2.42
N LEU A 68 11.17 25.53 -1.92
CA LEU A 68 11.79 25.48 -0.60
C LEU A 68 10.76 25.05 0.46
N PHE A 69 11.14 24.08 1.30
CA PHE A 69 10.36 23.53 2.41
C PHE A 69 9.08 22.74 2.06
N THR A 70 8.70 22.61 0.79
CA THR A 70 7.48 21.86 0.40
C THR A 70 7.70 20.35 0.28
N ALA A 71 8.94 19.93 0.06
CA ALA A 71 9.32 18.52 -0.05
C ALA A 71 10.70 18.29 0.55
N ARG A 72 10.88 17.11 1.13
CA ARG A 72 12.17 16.67 1.67
C ARG A 72 12.23 15.16 1.74
N VAL A 73 13.43 14.66 1.95
CA VAL A 73 13.66 13.33 2.52
C VAL A 73 13.07 13.30 3.93
N CYS A 74 12.18 12.34 4.19
CA CYS A 74 11.52 12.20 5.49
C CYS A 74 11.14 10.74 5.77
N HIS A 75 10.76 10.46 7.02
CA HIS A 75 10.22 9.15 7.37
C HIS A 75 8.92 8.92 6.61
N THR A 76 8.75 7.72 6.08
CA THR A 76 7.50 7.34 5.43
C THR A 76 7.01 6.00 5.96
N VAL A 77 5.72 5.74 5.69
CA VAL A 77 5.11 4.44 5.93
C VAL A 77 4.86 3.76 4.59
N GLN A 78 5.42 2.57 4.44
CA GLN A 78 5.12 1.65 3.36
C GLN A 78 4.06 0.66 3.83
N ILE A 79 2.96 0.51 3.09
CA ILE A 79 1.95 -0.51 3.39
C ILE A 79 2.27 -1.75 2.55
N PHE A 80 2.56 -2.88 3.18
CA PHE A 80 2.86 -4.13 2.48
C PHE A 80 1.61 -4.99 2.31
N SER A 81 0.89 -5.26 3.40
CA SER A 81 -0.33 -6.06 3.37
C SER A 81 -1.32 -5.66 4.46
N VAL A 82 -2.59 -5.95 4.18
CA VAL A 82 -3.71 -5.89 5.12
C VAL A 82 -4.40 -7.25 5.04
N ARG A 83 -4.49 -7.95 6.16
CA ARG A 83 -5.05 -9.30 6.25
C ARG A 83 -6.13 -9.37 7.31
N VAL A 84 -7.17 -10.13 7.03
CA VAL A 84 -8.21 -10.45 8.01
C VAL A 84 -7.95 -11.87 8.49
N ALA A 85 -7.95 -12.10 9.80
CA ALA A 85 -7.77 -13.44 10.34
C ALA A 85 -8.79 -14.41 9.72
N GLY A 86 -8.31 -15.44 9.01
CA GLY A 86 -9.15 -16.42 8.32
C GLY A 86 -9.36 -16.18 6.81
N ASP A 87 -8.99 -15.02 6.26
CA ASP A 87 -9.09 -14.73 4.82
C ASP A 87 -7.75 -14.14 4.26
N PRO A 88 -7.10 -14.83 3.31
CA PRO A 88 -5.81 -14.39 2.80
C PRO A 88 -5.91 -13.21 1.82
N ASN A 89 -5.42 -12.06 2.30
CA ASN A 89 -4.94 -10.88 1.56
C ASN A 89 -5.99 -10.07 0.78
N LEU A 90 -6.31 -8.88 1.30
CA LEU A 90 -7.01 -7.85 0.54
C LEU A 90 -6.12 -7.27 -0.57
N LYS A 91 -6.67 -7.10 -1.77
CA LYS A 91 -5.96 -6.47 -2.90
C LYS A 91 -5.80 -4.98 -2.64
N LEU A 92 -4.56 -4.54 -2.40
CA LEU A 92 -4.23 -3.13 -2.21
C LEU A 92 -4.01 -2.43 -3.57
N THR A 93 -4.63 -1.28 -3.77
CA THR A 93 -4.47 -0.42 -4.96
C THR A 93 -3.74 0.89 -4.66
N GLY A 94 -3.69 1.28 -3.39
CA GLY A 94 -2.99 2.48 -2.91
C GLY A 94 -1.70 2.18 -2.13
N PRO A 95 -1.03 3.22 -1.60
CA PRO A 95 -1.32 4.63 -1.84
C PRO A 95 -0.81 5.08 -3.23
N THR A 96 -1.35 6.20 -3.73
CA THR A 96 -0.94 6.79 -5.02
C THR A 96 0.39 7.57 -4.94
N ARG A 97 0.91 7.76 -3.72
CA ARG A 97 2.13 8.46 -3.36
C ARG A 97 2.68 7.96 -2.02
N ALA A 98 3.92 8.27 -1.69
CA ALA A 98 4.51 7.90 -0.41
C ALA A 98 3.81 8.61 0.76
N VAL A 99 3.52 7.86 1.83
CA VAL A 99 2.84 8.38 3.01
C VAL A 99 3.86 8.98 3.96
N ALA A 100 3.91 10.32 3.99
CA ALA A 100 4.84 11.07 4.82
C ALA A 100 4.46 10.95 6.30
N MET A 101 5.38 10.47 7.13
CA MET A 101 5.20 10.35 8.57
C MET A 101 5.71 11.61 9.28
N VAL A 102 5.21 12.78 8.88
CA VAL A 102 5.55 14.09 9.47
C VAL A 102 4.78 14.31 10.78
N CYS A 103 3.51 13.92 10.77
CA CYS A 103 2.62 13.77 11.92
C CYS A 103 2.34 12.27 12.15
N PRO A 104 1.66 11.87 13.24
CA PRO A 104 1.07 10.53 13.33
C PRO A 104 0.26 10.21 12.08
N VAL A 105 0.38 8.98 11.60
CA VAL A 105 -0.37 8.49 10.44
C VAL A 105 -1.53 7.66 10.96
N THR A 106 -2.76 8.10 10.75
CA THR A 106 -3.94 7.34 11.15
C THR A 106 -4.40 6.43 10.03
N PHE A 107 -4.60 5.15 10.35
CA PHE A 107 -5.23 4.18 9.47
C PHE A 107 -6.68 4.01 9.93
N GLU A 108 -7.61 4.50 9.12
CA GLU A 108 -9.02 4.13 9.26
C GLU A 108 -9.31 2.89 8.43
N VAL A 109 -9.95 1.89 9.03
CA VAL A 109 -10.39 0.68 8.36
C VAL A 109 -11.85 0.41 8.69
N GLU A 110 -12.69 0.42 7.67
CA GLU A 110 -14.08 0.01 7.73
C GLU A 110 -14.22 -1.25 6.87
N LEU A 111 -14.47 -2.38 7.53
CA LEU A 111 -14.59 -3.68 6.88
C LEU A 111 -16.00 -4.22 7.09
N ALA A 112 -16.68 -4.56 6.00
CA ALA A 112 -17.99 -5.16 6.03
C ALA A 112 -18.09 -6.33 5.03
N VAL A 113 -18.85 -7.37 5.39
CA VAL A 113 -19.33 -8.39 4.45
C VAL A 113 -20.64 -7.88 3.87
N LYS A 114 -20.71 -7.85 2.53
CA LYS A 114 -21.95 -7.55 1.82
C LYS A 114 -22.90 -8.74 1.84
N GLY A 115 -24.13 -8.51 2.29
CA GLY A 115 -25.22 -9.48 2.24
C GLY A 115 -25.95 -9.46 0.89
N ALA A 116 -27.04 -10.23 0.74
CA ALA A 116 -27.84 -10.17 -0.48
C ALA A 116 -28.62 -8.84 -0.60
N SER A 117 -28.77 -8.13 0.52
CA SER A 117 -29.36 -6.79 0.64
C SER A 117 -28.56 -5.96 1.63
N GLU A 118 -28.71 -4.62 1.60
CA GLU A 118 -28.03 -3.73 2.55
C GLU A 118 -28.36 -4.04 4.02
N SER A 119 -29.58 -4.51 4.31
CA SER A 119 -29.98 -4.92 5.67
C SER A 119 -29.28 -6.19 6.17
N GLU A 120 -28.66 -6.95 5.27
CA GLU A 120 -27.88 -8.15 5.59
C GLU A 120 -26.37 -7.88 5.65
N ASP A 121 -25.93 -6.65 5.38
CA ASP A 121 -24.53 -6.26 5.50
C ASP A 121 -24.07 -6.39 6.95
N LYS A 122 -22.89 -7.00 7.15
CA LYS A 122 -22.30 -7.20 8.48
C LYS A 122 -20.97 -6.47 8.58
N ASN A 123 -20.88 -5.53 9.52
CA ASN A 123 -19.63 -4.83 9.83
C ASN A 123 -18.68 -5.75 10.60
N LEU A 124 -17.59 -6.17 9.95
CA LEU A 124 -16.57 -7.04 10.54
C LEU A 124 -15.58 -6.31 11.43
N SER A 125 -15.20 -5.09 11.05
CA SER A 125 -14.22 -4.29 11.78
C SER A 125 -14.46 -2.81 11.53
N TYR A 126 -14.27 -2.01 12.57
CA TYR A 126 -14.24 -0.56 12.44
C TYR A 126 -13.13 0.01 13.31
N LEU A 127 -12.07 0.51 12.67
CA LEU A 127 -10.82 0.88 13.33
C LEU A 127 -10.38 2.28 12.88
N ALA A 128 -9.88 3.09 13.80
CA ALA A 128 -9.05 4.25 13.49
C ALA A 128 -7.84 4.22 14.41
N VAL A 129 -6.68 3.81 13.88
CA VAL A 129 -5.48 3.53 14.66
C VAL A 129 -4.34 4.43 14.24
N GLU A 130 -3.73 5.10 15.21
CA GLU A 130 -2.61 5.99 14.97
C GLU A 130 -1.29 5.22 14.98
N LEU A 131 -0.50 5.47 13.94
CA LEU A 131 0.89 5.06 13.87
C LEU A 131 1.78 6.26 14.24
N ILE A 132 2.33 6.20 15.45
CA ILE A 132 3.27 7.19 15.95
C ILE A 132 4.66 6.90 15.37
N ARG A 133 5.37 7.96 14.97
CA ARG A 133 6.75 7.84 14.50
C ARG A 133 7.63 7.23 15.60
N PRO A 134 8.39 6.16 15.33
CA PRO A 134 9.40 5.67 16.25
C PRO A 134 10.38 6.79 16.62
N THR A 135 10.73 6.90 17.90
CA THR A 135 11.59 7.98 18.42
C THR A 135 13.04 7.87 17.95
N TRP A 136 13.50 6.65 17.66
CA TRP A 136 14.86 6.34 17.17
C TRP A 136 14.84 5.10 16.28
N GLY A 137 15.89 4.93 15.48
CA GLY A 137 16.19 3.69 14.78
C GLY A 137 16.20 3.79 13.26
N ASP A 138 16.77 2.75 12.66
CA ASP A 138 16.76 2.50 11.22
C ASP A 138 15.35 2.08 10.73
N SER A 139 15.21 1.88 9.42
CA SER A 139 13.98 1.33 8.87
C SER A 139 13.60 0.00 9.53
N SER A 140 12.31 -0.18 9.81
CA SER A 140 11.83 -1.38 10.51
C SER A 140 10.49 -1.86 9.97
N LEU A 141 10.27 -3.17 10.07
CA LEU A 141 8.98 -3.79 9.79
C LEU A 141 8.10 -3.71 11.04
N LEU A 142 6.87 -3.28 10.85
CA LEU A 142 5.86 -3.12 11.89
C LEU A 142 4.68 -4.01 11.54
N ILE A 143 4.53 -5.11 12.29
CA ILE A 143 3.36 -5.98 12.22
C ILE A 143 2.46 -5.63 13.40
N ARG A 144 1.19 -5.33 13.13
CA ARG A 144 0.21 -4.91 14.13
C ARG A 144 -1.11 -5.61 13.92
N ASP A 145 -1.61 -6.20 14.99
CA ASP A 145 -2.91 -6.84 15.02
C ASP A 145 -3.90 -5.96 15.78
N TYR A 146 -5.05 -5.73 15.16
CA TYR A 146 -6.14 -4.95 15.73
C TYR A 146 -7.41 -5.77 15.69
N THR A 147 -7.91 -6.14 16.86
CA THR A 147 -9.22 -6.79 16.99
C THR A 147 -10.27 -5.72 17.19
N SER A 148 -11.23 -5.65 16.26
CA SER A 148 -12.44 -4.83 16.40
C SER A 148 -13.63 -5.59 15.89
N LYS A 149 -14.74 -5.46 16.62
CA LYS A 149 -16.01 -6.14 16.42
C LYS A 149 -15.80 -7.65 16.28
N LEU A 150 -15.78 -8.15 15.05
CA LEU A 150 -15.89 -9.57 14.72
C LEU A 150 -14.65 -10.11 14.02
N SER A 151 -13.61 -9.29 13.85
CA SER A 151 -12.41 -9.70 13.14
C SER A 151 -11.15 -9.10 13.73
N THR A 152 -10.05 -9.78 13.45
CA THR A 152 -8.70 -9.29 13.73
C THR A 152 -8.04 -8.93 12.41
N LEU A 153 -7.63 -7.67 12.29
CA LEU A 153 -6.90 -7.13 11.16
C LEU A 153 -5.40 -7.12 11.47
N GLU A 154 -4.62 -7.82 10.65
CA GLU A 154 -3.17 -7.75 10.67
C GLU A 154 -2.69 -6.75 9.60
N LEU A 155 -2.02 -5.70 10.04
CA LEU A 155 -1.33 -4.73 9.19
C LEU A 155 0.17 -5.03 9.18
N THR A 156 0.73 -5.25 8.00
CA THR A 156 2.18 -5.30 7.80
C THR A 156 2.64 -4.01 7.14
N LEU A 157 3.36 -3.19 7.90
CA LEU A 157 3.81 -1.86 7.53
C LEU A 157 5.35 -1.79 7.59
N GLY A 158 5.95 -0.92 6.80
CA GLY A 158 7.37 -0.58 6.85
C GLY A 158 7.52 0.87 7.27
N HIS A 159 8.20 1.13 8.39
CA HIS A 159 8.72 2.45 8.67
C HIS A 159 10.03 2.60 7.90
N ILE A 160 10.08 3.52 6.94
CA ILE A 160 11.29 3.76 6.15
C ILE A 160 11.96 5.03 6.65
N PHE A 161 13.16 4.88 7.19
CA PHE A 161 13.94 5.99 7.72
C PHE A 161 14.44 6.88 6.58
N TYR A 162 14.18 8.18 6.70
CA TYR A 162 14.71 9.22 5.81
C TYR A 162 14.65 8.84 4.32
N SER A 163 13.44 8.72 3.80
CA SER A 163 13.14 8.11 2.50
C SER A 163 12.85 9.12 1.38
N VAL A 164 12.95 8.62 0.14
CA VAL A 164 12.43 9.24 -1.08
C VAL A 164 11.27 8.41 -1.64
N GLU A 165 10.44 9.03 -2.47
CA GLU A 165 9.40 8.33 -3.23
C GLU A 165 9.99 7.75 -4.52
N ALA A 166 9.72 6.48 -4.77
CA ALA A 166 10.00 5.80 -6.02
C ALA A 166 8.69 5.44 -6.72
N THR A 167 8.44 6.06 -7.87
CA THR A 167 7.32 5.67 -8.73
C THR A 167 7.82 4.81 -9.87
N ILE A 168 7.27 3.60 -9.97
CA ILE A 168 7.73 2.53 -10.83
C ILE A 168 6.77 2.40 -12.00
N SER A 169 7.33 2.31 -13.20
CA SER A 169 6.62 1.95 -14.41
C SER A 169 7.38 0.88 -15.16
N VAL A 170 6.65 -0.02 -15.80
CA VAL A 170 7.22 -1.13 -16.57
C VAL A 170 6.63 -1.09 -17.97
N GLN A 171 7.48 -1.28 -18.97
CA GLN A 171 7.11 -1.31 -20.38
C GLN A 171 7.68 -2.55 -21.03
N VAL A 172 6.88 -3.28 -21.80
CA VAL A 172 7.36 -4.35 -22.68
C VAL A 172 8.07 -3.71 -23.87
N ILE A 173 9.31 -4.12 -24.11
CA ILE A 173 10.16 -3.58 -25.19
C ILE A 173 10.61 -4.66 -26.18
N GLY A 174 10.18 -5.91 -25.99
CA GLY A 174 10.44 -7.01 -26.92
C GLY A 174 10.09 -8.37 -26.32
N GLY A 175 9.93 -9.37 -27.18
CA GLY A 175 9.46 -10.70 -26.78
C GLY A 175 7.95 -10.75 -26.59
N SER A 176 7.45 -11.84 -25.99
CA SER A 176 6.01 -12.08 -25.83
C SER A 176 5.73 -12.75 -24.48
N TRP A 177 4.78 -12.22 -23.72
CA TRP A 177 4.42 -12.70 -22.38
C TRP A 177 3.19 -13.63 -22.38
N HIS A 178 2.62 -13.93 -23.55
CA HIS A 178 1.43 -14.79 -23.63
C HIS A 178 1.75 -16.20 -23.11
N GLY A 179 0.83 -16.77 -22.34
CA GLY A 179 1.00 -18.07 -21.69
C GLY A 179 1.89 -18.06 -20.44
N TYR A 180 2.26 -16.87 -19.93
CA TYR A 180 2.97 -16.70 -18.67
C TYR A 180 2.13 -15.89 -17.68
N ARG A 181 1.99 -16.40 -16.45
CA ARG A 181 1.58 -15.56 -15.32
C ARG A 181 2.77 -14.69 -14.93
N CYS A 182 2.58 -13.39 -14.78
CA CYS A 182 3.64 -12.46 -14.40
C CYS A 182 3.28 -11.73 -13.10
N GLN A 183 4.25 -11.65 -12.19
CA GLN A 183 4.17 -10.86 -10.98
C GLN A 183 5.34 -9.87 -10.92
N PHE A 184 5.01 -8.62 -10.63
CA PHE A 184 5.95 -7.53 -10.45
C PHE A 184 5.90 -7.08 -9.00
N SER A 185 7.06 -6.99 -8.38
CA SER A 185 7.18 -6.51 -7.01
C SER A 185 8.42 -5.65 -6.83
N ALA A 186 8.46 -4.89 -5.75
CA ALA A 186 9.63 -4.11 -5.41
C ALA A 186 9.89 -4.10 -3.91
N CYS A 187 11.15 -4.04 -3.50
CA CYS A 187 11.51 -3.87 -2.09
C CYS A 187 12.68 -2.90 -1.93
N THR A 188 12.69 -2.19 -0.79
CA THR A 188 13.90 -1.53 -0.32
C THR A 188 14.83 -2.57 0.32
N GLU A 189 16.13 -2.42 0.11
CA GLU A 189 17.15 -3.42 0.49
C GLU A 189 17.23 -3.69 2.00
N SER A 190 16.88 -2.71 2.83
CA SER A 190 16.96 -2.84 4.30
C SER A 190 15.90 -3.79 4.87
N LEU A 191 14.67 -3.72 4.36
CA LEU A 191 13.57 -4.54 4.85
C LEU A 191 13.45 -5.86 4.11
N ASN A 192 13.86 -5.90 2.83
CA ASN A 192 13.63 -7.03 1.92
C ASN A 192 12.17 -7.52 1.87
N GLN A 193 11.23 -6.68 2.28
CA GLN A 193 9.80 -6.96 2.20
C GLN A 193 9.26 -6.44 0.88
N GLU A 194 8.63 -7.32 0.09
CA GLU A 194 8.13 -6.98 -1.24
C GLU A 194 6.79 -6.24 -1.18
N VAL A 195 6.72 -5.10 -1.85
CA VAL A 195 5.48 -4.45 -2.27
C VAL A 195 5.06 -5.07 -3.59
N LEU A 196 3.90 -5.72 -3.60
CA LEU A 196 3.30 -6.24 -4.83
C LEU A 196 2.81 -5.08 -5.71
N LEU A 197 3.38 -4.94 -6.91
CA LEU A 197 3.00 -3.91 -7.88
C LEU A 197 1.90 -4.41 -8.82
N LEU A 198 1.99 -5.67 -9.24
CA LEU A 198 1.02 -6.36 -10.08
C LEU A 198 1.18 -7.87 -9.90
N ASP A 199 0.07 -8.58 -9.84
CA ASP A 199 0.00 -10.03 -10.10
C ASP A 199 -1.06 -10.21 -11.18
N SER A 200 -0.68 -10.79 -12.32
CA SER A 200 -1.64 -11.07 -13.39
C SER A 200 -2.62 -12.18 -13.02
N GLY A 201 -2.30 -13.00 -12.01
CA GLY A 201 -3.06 -14.22 -11.72
C GLY A 201 -3.11 -15.11 -12.96
N ASP A 202 -4.30 -15.66 -13.21
CA ASP A 202 -4.57 -16.47 -14.42
C ASP A 202 -5.08 -15.62 -15.60
N GLU A 203 -5.15 -14.29 -15.42
CA GLU A 203 -5.54 -13.35 -16.47
C GLU A 203 -4.33 -12.93 -17.33
N GLU A 204 -4.60 -12.43 -18.54
CA GLU A 204 -3.55 -11.81 -19.34
C GLU A 204 -3.03 -10.53 -18.69
N MET A 205 -1.73 -10.27 -18.85
CA MET A 205 -1.11 -9.06 -18.33
C MET A 205 -1.71 -7.81 -18.99
N PRO A 206 -2.13 -6.79 -18.21
CA PRO A 206 -2.78 -5.59 -18.74
C PRO A 206 -1.74 -4.67 -19.38
N VAL A 207 -1.57 -4.81 -20.70
CA VAL A 207 -0.59 -4.04 -21.50
C VAL A 207 -1.30 -3.07 -22.44
N THR A 208 -0.94 -1.80 -22.39
CA THR A 208 -1.45 -0.74 -23.26
C THR A 208 -0.86 -0.82 -24.67
N GLY A 209 -1.43 -0.10 -25.64
CA GLY A 209 -0.93 -0.07 -27.02
C GLY A 209 0.51 0.44 -27.19
N ASP A 210 1.04 1.23 -26.25
CA ASP A 210 2.45 1.66 -26.20
C ASP A 210 3.36 0.70 -25.41
N GLY A 211 2.84 -0.46 -25.01
CA GLY A 211 3.55 -1.52 -24.31
C GLY A 211 3.70 -1.30 -22.80
N ARG A 212 3.05 -0.29 -22.19
CA ARG A 212 3.12 -0.08 -20.74
C ARG A 212 2.23 -1.08 -20.01
N ILE A 213 2.71 -1.55 -18.87
CA ILE A 213 1.97 -2.45 -18.01
C ILE A 213 1.19 -1.62 -16.99
N GLU A 214 -0.12 -1.88 -16.88
CA GLU A 214 -0.98 -1.23 -15.89
C GLU A 214 -0.81 -1.88 -14.52
N LEU A 215 0.19 -1.39 -13.77
CA LEU A 215 0.43 -1.86 -12.40
C LEU A 215 -0.73 -1.44 -11.48
N SER A 216 -1.13 -2.36 -10.59
CA SER A 216 -2.12 -2.09 -9.53
C SER A 216 -1.59 -1.12 -8.48
N ARG A 217 -0.29 -1.18 -8.19
CA ARG A 217 0.43 -0.22 -7.33
C ARG A 217 1.70 0.22 -8.03
N LYS A 218 2.06 1.49 -7.86
CA LYS A 218 3.19 2.10 -8.59
C LYS A 218 4.22 2.74 -7.67
N VAL A 219 3.93 2.88 -6.38
CA VAL A 219 4.76 3.66 -5.46
C VAL A 219 5.37 2.80 -4.38
N ALA A 220 6.66 3.00 -4.15
CA ALA A 220 7.40 2.47 -3.03
C ALA A 220 8.21 3.56 -2.33
N SER A 221 8.33 3.47 -1.02
CA SER A 221 9.27 4.26 -0.23
C SER A 221 10.64 3.58 -0.18
N VAL A 222 11.70 4.35 -0.40
CA VAL A 222 13.08 3.84 -0.44
C VAL A 222 13.96 4.73 0.42
N GLU A 223 14.84 4.15 1.24
CA GLU A 223 15.79 4.97 2.01
C GLU A 223 16.60 5.90 1.12
N HIS A 224 16.82 7.12 1.60
CA HIS A 224 17.71 8.05 0.96
C HIS A 224 19.12 7.45 0.88
N LYS A 225 19.70 7.45 -0.32
CA LYS A 225 20.96 6.77 -0.67
C LYS A 225 20.93 5.24 -0.55
N GLY A 226 19.75 4.66 -0.29
CA GLY A 226 19.51 3.23 -0.32
C GLY A 226 19.32 2.68 -1.74
N LYS A 227 18.88 1.43 -1.82
CA LYS A 227 18.61 0.75 -3.10
C LYS A 227 17.20 0.20 -3.15
N LEU A 228 16.61 0.30 -4.34
CA LEU A 228 15.35 -0.34 -4.71
C LEU A 228 15.66 -1.56 -5.58
N LYS A 229 15.13 -2.72 -5.21
CA LYS A 229 15.10 -3.90 -6.08
C LYS A 229 13.72 -4.02 -6.68
N VAL A 230 13.65 -4.23 -7.99
CA VAL A 230 12.39 -4.53 -8.70
C VAL A 230 12.51 -5.93 -9.28
N PHE A 231 11.57 -6.80 -8.92
CA PHE A 231 11.54 -8.20 -9.30
C PHE A 231 10.48 -8.46 -10.37
N VAL A 232 10.78 -9.41 -11.23
CA VAL A 232 9.82 -10.03 -12.15
C VAL A 232 9.86 -11.53 -11.88
N LYS A 233 8.72 -12.06 -11.45
CA LYS A 233 8.47 -13.49 -11.32
C LYS A 233 7.54 -13.89 -12.46
N ALA A 234 7.90 -14.91 -13.22
CA ALA A 234 7.08 -15.41 -14.32
C ALA A 234 6.93 -16.92 -14.23
N TRP A 235 5.70 -17.41 -14.39
CA TRP A 235 5.37 -18.83 -14.31
C TRP A 235 4.85 -19.35 -15.65
N HIS A 236 5.29 -20.54 -16.04
CA HIS A 236 4.72 -21.32 -17.13
C HIS A 236 4.51 -22.76 -16.68
N GLY A 237 3.27 -23.10 -16.32
CA GLY A 237 3.02 -24.30 -15.51
C GLY A 237 3.78 -24.21 -14.19
N ASP A 238 4.54 -25.26 -13.85
CA ASP A 238 5.33 -25.33 -12.61
C ASP A 238 6.70 -24.63 -12.70
N TYR A 239 7.09 -24.16 -13.89
CA TYR A 239 8.38 -23.50 -14.08
C TYR A 239 8.32 -22.04 -13.66
N LEU A 240 9.16 -21.65 -12.70
CA LEU A 240 9.34 -20.26 -12.24
C LEU A 240 10.64 -19.66 -12.77
N LEU A 241 10.53 -18.48 -13.39
CA LEU A 241 11.64 -17.61 -13.74
C LEU A 241 11.61 -16.38 -12.83
N LEU A 242 12.73 -16.11 -12.15
CA LEU A 242 12.91 -14.95 -11.28
C LEU A 242 14.08 -14.12 -11.80
N GLN A 243 13.85 -12.83 -11.98
CA GLN A 243 14.87 -11.85 -12.34
C GLN A 243 14.64 -10.55 -11.57
N ASP A 244 15.71 -9.81 -11.33
CA ASP A 244 15.63 -8.50 -10.68
C ASP A 244 16.56 -7.46 -11.30
N LYS A 245 16.26 -6.19 -11.00
CA LYS A 245 17.17 -5.07 -11.21
C LYS A 245 17.23 -4.16 -10.00
N VAL A 246 18.44 -3.73 -9.71
CA VAL A 246 18.76 -2.80 -8.63
C VAL A 246 18.85 -1.37 -9.17
N PHE A 247 18.26 -0.44 -8.42
CA PHE A 247 18.32 0.99 -8.65
C PHE A 247 18.84 1.70 -7.40
N ILE A 248 19.68 2.73 -7.59
CA ILE A 248 20.16 3.58 -6.50
C ILE A 248 19.18 4.73 -6.32
N ALA A 249 18.75 4.96 -5.09
CA ALA A 249 17.83 6.04 -4.76
C ALA A 249 18.40 7.41 -5.11
N LYS A 250 17.53 8.29 -5.60
CA LYS A 250 17.84 9.70 -5.92
C LYS A 250 16.78 10.59 -5.32
N GLU A 251 17.09 11.86 -5.15
CA GLU A 251 16.10 12.86 -4.72
C GLU A 251 15.20 13.33 -5.87
N ALA A 252 15.68 13.25 -7.12
CA ALA A 252 14.95 13.64 -8.33
C ALA A 252 15.44 12.87 -9.56
N GLY A 253 14.71 13.02 -10.66
CA GLY A 253 15.02 12.47 -11.97
C GLY A 253 14.60 11.01 -12.16
N ARG A 254 14.89 10.47 -13.36
CA ARG A 254 14.51 9.11 -13.74
C ARG A 254 15.70 8.18 -13.86
N SER A 255 15.50 6.93 -13.47
CA SER A 255 16.45 5.84 -13.66
C SER A 255 15.81 4.74 -14.48
N HIS A 256 16.59 4.14 -15.39
CA HIS A 256 16.09 3.16 -16.33
C HIS A 256 16.97 1.91 -16.31
N ARG A 257 16.35 0.74 -16.38
CA ARG A 257 17.05 -0.54 -16.57
C ARG A 257 16.23 -1.43 -17.52
N LYS A 258 16.95 -2.21 -18.33
CA LYS A 258 16.35 -3.31 -19.09
C LYS A 258 16.46 -4.58 -18.27
N LEU A 259 15.40 -5.36 -18.22
CA LEU A 259 15.32 -6.67 -17.56
C LEU A 259 14.84 -7.67 -18.60
N ASP A 260 15.59 -8.76 -18.77
CA ASP A 260 15.31 -9.81 -19.74
C ASP A 260 15.00 -11.10 -18.95
N VAL A 261 13.80 -11.64 -19.13
CA VAL A 261 13.39 -12.91 -18.51
C VAL A 261 13.47 -14.09 -19.49
N GLY A 262 14.18 -13.92 -20.61
CA GLY A 262 14.35 -14.92 -21.67
C GLY A 262 13.26 -14.85 -22.73
N PHE A 263 11.99 -14.93 -22.32
CA PHE A 263 10.84 -14.89 -23.24
C PHE A 263 10.34 -13.45 -23.52
N CYS A 264 10.55 -12.53 -22.58
CA CYS A 264 10.08 -11.15 -22.65
C CYS A 264 11.15 -10.20 -22.09
N LYS A 265 11.18 -8.98 -22.63
CA LYS A 265 12.11 -7.91 -22.25
C LYS A 265 11.32 -6.72 -21.76
N PHE A 266 11.67 -6.25 -20.57
CA PHE A 266 11.03 -5.14 -19.90
C PHE A 266 11.99 -3.96 -19.76
N LYS A 267 11.49 -2.75 -19.98
CA LYS A 267 12.11 -1.50 -19.54
C LYS A 267 11.43 -1.07 -18.24
N ILE A 268 12.19 -1.09 -17.15
CA ILE A 268 11.76 -0.59 -15.87
C ILE A 268 12.26 0.85 -15.74
N THR A 269 11.34 1.76 -15.43
CA THR A 269 11.62 3.17 -15.18
C THR A 269 11.20 3.51 -13.77
N VAL A 270 12.14 4.06 -12.99
CA VAL A 270 11.89 4.59 -11.65
C VAL A 270 12.02 6.10 -11.71
N ALA A 271 10.91 6.79 -11.46
CA ALA A 271 10.87 8.22 -11.23
C ALA A 271 11.04 8.50 -9.74
N TRP A 272 12.12 9.20 -9.43
CA TRP A 272 12.47 9.55 -8.06
C TRP A 272 11.94 10.93 -7.72
N SER A 273 11.43 11.10 -6.51
CA SER A 273 11.04 12.42 -6.02
C SER A 273 11.16 12.51 -4.51
N LEU A 274 11.46 13.72 -4.02
CA LEU A 274 11.27 14.07 -2.62
C LEU A 274 9.81 13.89 -2.19
N VAL A 275 9.61 13.54 -0.92
CA VAL A 275 8.26 13.35 -0.36
C VAL A 275 7.67 14.71 -0.04
N THR A 276 6.47 15.00 -0.55
CA THR A 276 5.76 16.25 -0.23
C THR A 276 5.36 16.25 1.25
N VAL A 277 5.77 17.29 1.98
CA VAL A 277 5.53 17.49 3.42
C VAL A 277 4.75 18.79 3.70
N ASP A 278 4.15 19.36 2.66
CA ASP A 278 3.51 20.67 2.71
C ASP A 278 2.37 20.70 3.73
N TYR A 279 2.44 21.64 4.67
CA TYR A 279 1.51 21.77 5.79
C TYR A 279 0.23 22.54 5.41
N ASN A 280 0.18 23.19 4.25
CA ASN A 280 -1.00 23.95 3.83
C ASN A 280 -1.22 23.87 2.30
N PRO A 281 -2.01 22.90 1.81
CA PRO A 281 -2.22 22.73 0.38
C PRO A 281 -2.91 23.94 -0.27
N LYS A 282 -3.71 24.73 0.47
CA LYS A 282 -4.38 25.94 -0.05
C LYS A 282 -3.42 27.06 -0.43
N LYS A 283 -2.24 27.16 0.20
CA LYS A 283 -1.18 28.12 -0.18
C LYS A 283 -0.23 27.60 -1.25
N SER A 284 -0.22 26.29 -1.49
CA SER A 284 0.73 25.62 -2.40
C SER A 284 0.27 25.50 -3.86
N LEU A 285 -0.96 25.96 -4.16
CA LEU A 285 -1.59 25.95 -5.49
C LEU A 285 -1.49 27.32 -6.20
N LEU A 286 -0.79 28.29 -5.60
CA LEU A 286 -0.38 29.57 -6.18
C LEU A 286 1.14 29.56 -6.39
#